data_AF-R6ADQ9-F1
#
_entry.id   AF-R6ADQ9-F1
#
_cell.length_a   1.000
_cell.length_b   1.000
_cell.length_c   1.000
_cell.angle_alpha   90.00
_cell.angle_beta   90.00
_cell.angle_gamma   90.00
#
_symmetry.space_group_name_H-M   'P 1'
#
loop_
_entity.id
_entity.type
_entity.pdbx_description
1 polymer ?
#
loop_
_entity_poly.entity_id
_entity_poly.type
_entity_poly.pdbx_seq_one_letter_code
_entity_poly.pdbx_strand_id
1 'polypeptide(L)'
;MHSKACWILAPVFSVFLLCPLFGVDAEESPAGDTPQPIYEMNTKKQLTPEEEYAMQWGDVFVSDLAEYSLNVKTGHLNPDDPNELVMNVRAIYKDRNVLERLKKQYADKLQGESLPICNEMELHFHMHEEEYAITQVKIYDEKHQLISEAKREPIYKKIPSNSFVQAMYRIGERFVEYQKSVGKKSEQQAAHR
;
A
#
# COMPACT_ATOMS: atom_id res chain seq x y z
N MET A 1 -70.38 28.83 0.85
CA MET A 1 -69.48 29.97 1.10
C MET A 1 -68.92 30.42 -0.24
N HIS A 2 -69.40 31.59 -0.67
CA HIS A 2 -69.03 32.38 -1.86
C HIS A 2 -67.57 32.87 -1.74
N SER A 3 -66.80 33.28 -2.76
CA SER A 3 -66.95 33.44 -4.21
C SER A 3 -65.63 34.03 -4.75
N LYS A 4 -65.17 33.53 -5.91
CA LYS A 4 -64.49 34.20 -7.05
C LYS A 4 -63.22 35.05 -6.85
N ALA A 5 -62.22 34.68 -7.66
CA ALA A 5 -61.10 35.51 -8.09
C ALA A 5 -61.56 36.77 -8.85
N CYS A 6 -60.79 37.86 -8.74
CA CYS A 6 -60.73 38.90 -9.77
C CYS A 6 -59.39 39.64 -9.68
N TRP A 7 -58.63 39.60 -10.78
CA TRP A 7 -57.41 40.36 -11.02
C TRP A 7 -57.73 41.85 -11.21
N ILE A 8 -56.88 42.73 -10.69
CA ILE A 8 -56.68 44.07 -11.27
C ILE A 8 -55.18 44.30 -11.44
N LEU A 9 -54.83 44.62 -12.68
CA LEU A 9 -53.52 44.99 -13.20
C LEU A 9 -53.23 46.49 -12.97
N ALA A 10 -51.95 46.75 -12.66
CA ALA A 10 -51.14 47.90 -13.10
C ALA A 10 -51.31 49.26 -12.36
N PRO A 11 -50.45 50.26 -12.63
CA PRO A 11 -49.01 50.32 -12.32
C PRO A 11 -48.62 51.70 -11.70
N VAL A 12 -47.64 51.80 -10.79
CA VAL A 12 -47.07 53.13 -10.46
C VAL A 12 -45.56 53.06 -10.17
N PHE A 13 -44.83 53.70 -11.08
CA PHE A 13 -43.46 54.21 -11.00
C PHE A 13 -43.16 54.88 -9.65
N SER A 14 -42.09 54.48 -8.95
CA SER A 14 -41.38 55.43 -8.07
C SER A 14 -39.97 54.98 -7.72
N VAL A 15 -39.04 55.61 -8.43
CA VAL A 15 -37.68 56.00 -8.05
C VAL A 15 -37.32 55.77 -6.56
N PHE A 16 -36.40 54.83 -6.33
CA PHE A 16 -35.50 54.81 -5.18
C PHE A 16 -34.08 54.60 -5.75
N LEU A 17 -33.23 55.62 -5.79
CA LEU A 17 -32.40 56.16 -4.71
C LEU A 17 -30.93 55.70 -4.90
N LEU A 18 -30.20 56.56 -5.61
CA LEU A 18 -28.80 56.96 -5.41
C LEU A 18 -27.98 56.15 -4.38
N CYS A 19 -26.89 55.55 -4.84
CA CYS A 19 -25.65 55.46 -4.07
C CYS A 19 -24.46 55.84 -4.99
N PRO A 20 -23.52 56.69 -4.52
CA PRO A 20 -22.54 57.35 -5.37
C PRO A 20 -21.37 56.43 -5.73
N LEU A 21 -20.82 56.72 -6.92
CA LEU A 21 -19.51 56.29 -7.37
C LEU A 21 -18.46 56.79 -6.36
N PHE A 22 -17.97 55.88 -5.52
CA PHE A 22 -16.71 56.13 -4.82
C PHE A 22 -15.58 55.87 -5.82
N GLY A 23 -14.96 56.97 -6.24
CA GLY A 23 -13.63 56.93 -6.85
C GLY A 23 -12.66 56.32 -5.85
N VAL A 24 -11.98 55.26 -6.27
CA VAL A 24 -10.73 54.85 -5.66
C VAL A 24 -9.65 55.60 -6.42
N ASP A 25 -8.93 56.42 -5.67
CA ASP A 25 -7.74 57.14 -6.07
C ASP A 25 -6.74 56.17 -6.68
N ALA A 26 -6.33 56.42 -7.93
CA ALA A 26 -5.25 55.69 -8.56
C ALA A 26 -3.93 56.24 -7.99
N GLU A 27 -3.52 55.73 -6.83
CA GLU A 27 -2.16 55.95 -6.37
C GLU A 27 -1.19 55.26 -7.34
N GLU A 28 -0.38 56.10 -7.97
CA GLU A 28 0.73 55.76 -8.85
C GLU A 28 1.72 54.85 -8.10
N SER A 29 1.71 53.56 -8.45
CA SER A 29 2.69 52.59 -7.95
C SER A 29 4.07 52.98 -8.46
N PRO A 30 5.08 53.20 -7.60
CA PRO A 30 6.45 53.34 -8.07
C PRO A 30 6.89 52.01 -8.67
N ALA A 31 7.56 52.08 -9.83
CA ALA A 31 8.21 50.95 -10.46
C ALA A 31 9.24 50.32 -9.52
N GLY A 32 9.04 49.06 -9.15
CA GLY A 32 9.99 48.30 -8.32
C GLY A 32 9.48 46.91 -7.98
N ASP A 33 10.21 45.90 -8.47
CA ASP A 33 10.13 44.47 -8.16
C ASP A 33 8.77 43.76 -8.27
N THR A 34 8.58 43.10 -9.41
CA THR A 34 7.68 41.94 -9.48
C THR A 34 8.21 40.87 -8.51
N PRO A 35 7.41 40.39 -7.55
CA PRO A 35 7.84 39.30 -6.69
C PRO A 35 7.99 38.05 -7.58
N GLN A 36 9.22 37.59 -7.75
CA GLN A 36 9.50 36.33 -8.43
C GLN A 36 8.74 35.22 -7.67
N PRO A 37 7.92 34.40 -8.35
CA PRO A 37 7.28 33.27 -7.70
C PRO A 37 8.37 32.34 -7.18
N ILE A 38 8.43 32.17 -5.86
CA ILE A 38 9.28 31.16 -5.22
C ILE A 38 8.63 29.82 -5.54
N TYR A 39 9.03 29.21 -6.66
CA TYR A 39 8.71 27.81 -6.91
C TYR A 39 9.53 27.00 -5.91
N GLU A 40 8.95 26.72 -4.73
CA GLU A 40 9.42 25.62 -3.90
C GLU A 40 9.17 24.33 -4.68
N MET A 41 10.15 23.97 -5.52
CA MET A 41 10.23 22.63 -6.06
C MET A 41 10.35 21.70 -4.86
N ASN A 42 9.24 21.05 -4.53
CA ASN A 42 9.19 19.97 -3.57
C ASN A 42 10.06 18.83 -4.16
N THR A 43 11.38 18.93 -4.01
CA THR A 43 12.30 17.87 -4.34
C THR A 43 11.96 16.77 -3.37
N LYS A 44 11.08 15.84 -3.78
CA LYS A 44 10.88 14.58 -3.07
C LYS A 44 12.28 14.03 -2.84
N LYS A 45 12.73 14.04 -1.59
CA LYS A 45 14.00 13.47 -1.18
C LYS A 45 14.08 12.11 -1.85
N GLN A 46 15.04 11.94 -2.76
CA GLN A 46 15.23 10.66 -3.43
C GLN A 46 15.69 9.70 -2.34
N LEU A 47 14.93 8.62 -2.19
CA LEU A 47 15.19 7.65 -1.15
C LEU A 47 16.52 6.96 -1.45
N THR A 48 17.28 6.69 -0.40
CA THR A 48 18.42 5.76 -0.51
C THR A 48 17.91 4.35 -0.84
N PRO A 49 18.72 3.48 -1.47
CA PRO A 49 18.31 2.10 -1.74
C PRO A 49 17.81 1.35 -0.49
N GLU A 50 18.39 1.64 0.67
CA GLU A 50 17.99 1.09 1.97
C GLU A 50 16.60 1.60 2.41
N GLU A 51 16.34 2.90 2.24
CA GLU A 51 15.02 3.49 2.51
C GLU A 51 13.95 2.96 1.54
N GLU A 52 14.28 2.80 0.25
CA GLU A 52 13.38 2.19 -0.74
C GLU A 52 13.03 0.75 -0.39
N TYR A 53 14.05 -0.05 -0.02
CA TYR A 53 13.86 -1.42 0.44
C TYR A 53 12.99 -1.46 1.70
N ALA A 54 13.19 -0.57 2.67
CA ALA A 54 12.38 -0.54 3.88
C ALA A 54 10.92 -0.20 3.59
N MET A 55 10.66 0.74 2.67
CA MET A 55 9.31 1.20 2.32
C MET A 55 8.46 0.18 1.56
N GLN A 56 9.04 -0.91 1.05
CA GLN A 56 8.25 -1.95 0.37
C GLN A 56 7.53 -2.88 1.35
N TRP A 57 7.99 -2.94 2.60
CA TRP A 57 7.51 -3.90 3.60
C TRP A 57 6.51 -3.22 4.54
N GLY A 58 5.28 -3.74 4.56
CA GLY A 58 4.28 -3.39 5.57
C GLY A 58 4.34 -4.38 6.72
N ASP A 59 4.47 -3.90 7.95
CA ASP A 59 4.50 -4.76 9.13
C ASP A 59 3.16 -5.46 9.33
N VAL A 60 3.23 -6.74 9.65
CA VAL A 60 2.06 -7.58 9.87
C VAL A 60 1.88 -7.87 11.35
N PHE A 61 2.86 -8.51 11.98
CA PHE A 61 2.86 -8.79 13.40
C PHE A 61 4.26 -9.14 13.92
N VAL A 62 4.41 -9.08 15.23
CA VAL A 62 5.62 -9.48 15.95
C VAL A 62 5.26 -10.63 16.88
N SER A 63 6.06 -11.69 16.83
CA SER A 63 6.01 -12.83 17.76
C SER A 63 7.29 -12.89 18.58
N ASP A 64 7.44 -13.83 19.52
CA ASP A 64 8.74 -14.07 20.17
C ASP A 64 9.79 -14.62 19.21
N LEU A 65 9.35 -15.25 18.11
CA LEU A 65 10.22 -15.87 17.10
C LEU A 65 10.83 -14.84 16.14
N ALA A 66 9.98 -13.98 15.57
CA ALA A 66 10.34 -13.07 14.50
C ALA A 66 9.38 -11.89 14.37
N GLU A 67 9.85 -10.87 13.69
CA GLU A 67 9.07 -9.78 13.12
C GLU A 67 8.70 -10.14 11.68
N TYR A 68 7.40 -10.07 11.37
CA TYR A 68 6.88 -10.46 10.07
C TYR A 68 6.34 -9.27 9.31
N SER A 69 6.76 -9.13 8.06
CA SER A 69 6.31 -8.07 7.15
C SER A 69 5.85 -8.66 5.80
N LEU A 70 5.00 -7.94 5.09
CA LEU A 70 4.46 -8.30 3.78
C LEU A 70 4.79 -7.21 2.75
N ASN A 71 5.21 -7.59 1.55
CA ASN A 71 5.25 -6.68 0.41
C ASN A 71 3.88 -6.67 -0.28
N VAL A 72 3.04 -5.71 0.11
CA VAL A 72 1.65 -5.60 -0.39
C VAL A 72 1.63 -5.33 -1.89
N LYS A 73 2.64 -4.63 -2.44
CA LYS A 73 2.67 -4.25 -3.85
C LYS A 73 2.87 -5.43 -4.79
N THR A 74 3.52 -6.48 -4.31
CA THR A 74 3.80 -7.69 -5.11
C THR A 74 2.74 -8.77 -4.94
N GLY A 75 1.80 -8.60 -4.02
CA GLY A 75 0.68 -9.54 -3.85
C GLY A 75 -0.24 -9.51 -5.07
N HIS A 76 -0.60 -10.67 -5.60
CA HIS A 76 -1.49 -10.78 -6.77
C HIS A 76 -2.13 -12.16 -6.87
N LEU A 77 -3.30 -12.23 -7.53
CA LEU A 77 -3.87 -13.51 -7.96
C LEU A 77 -3.13 -13.98 -9.22
N ASN A 78 -2.89 -15.28 -9.34
CA ASN A 78 -2.34 -15.85 -10.55
C ASN A 78 -3.36 -15.67 -11.70
N PRO A 79 -2.97 -15.08 -12.84
CA PRO A 79 -3.87 -14.93 -13.99
C PRO A 79 -4.31 -16.26 -14.61
N ASP A 80 -3.48 -17.30 -14.53
CA ASP A 80 -3.75 -18.63 -15.07
C ASP A 80 -4.54 -19.51 -14.09
N ASP A 81 -4.46 -19.21 -12.78
CA ASP A 81 -5.26 -19.83 -11.73
C ASP A 81 -5.80 -18.76 -10.75
N PRO A 82 -7.03 -18.24 -10.97
CA PRO A 82 -7.62 -17.22 -10.10
C PRO A 82 -7.86 -17.64 -8.65
N ASN A 83 -7.70 -18.94 -8.33
CA ASN A 83 -7.74 -19.44 -6.96
C ASN A 83 -6.39 -19.33 -6.25
N GLU A 84 -5.29 -19.17 -6.99
CA GLU A 84 -3.95 -19.04 -6.44
C GLU A 84 -3.63 -17.57 -6.13
N LEU A 85 -3.34 -17.28 -4.87
CA LEU A 85 -2.82 -16.00 -4.41
C LEU A 85 -1.32 -16.11 -4.15
N VAL A 86 -0.54 -15.23 -4.78
CA VAL A 86 0.90 -15.12 -4.58
C VAL A 86 1.20 -13.93 -3.67
N MET A 87 2.05 -14.13 -2.65
CA MET A 87 2.44 -13.11 -1.68
C MET A 87 3.93 -13.19 -1.35
N ASN A 88 4.60 -12.03 -1.27
CA ASN A 88 5.99 -11.96 -0.82
C ASN A 88 6.08 -11.47 0.61
N VAL A 89 6.71 -12.27 1.46
CA VAL A 89 6.77 -12.01 2.90
C VAL A 89 8.19 -12.03 3.40
N ARG A 90 8.40 -11.39 4.55
CA ARG A 90 9.69 -11.31 5.22
C ARG A 90 9.55 -11.70 6.69
N ALA A 91 10.52 -12.46 7.19
CA ALA A 91 10.68 -12.78 8.61
C ALA A 91 12.07 -12.36 9.07
N ILE A 92 12.15 -11.47 10.06
CA ILE A 92 13.38 -11.09 10.74
C ILE A 92 13.41 -11.81 12.10
N TYR A 93 14.29 -12.80 12.23
CA TYR A 93 14.36 -13.66 13.42
C TYR A 93 15.06 -12.94 14.57
N LYS A 94 14.48 -13.08 15.76
CA LYS A 94 15.07 -12.60 17.03
C LYS A 94 15.27 -13.71 18.07
N ASP A 95 14.63 -14.86 17.87
CA ASP A 95 14.84 -16.01 18.75
C ASP A 95 16.27 -16.57 18.60
N ARG A 96 16.97 -16.65 19.74
CA ARG A 96 18.36 -17.09 19.78
C ARG A 96 18.54 -18.52 19.28
N ASN A 97 17.62 -19.43 19.60
CA ASN A 97 17.77 -20.83 19.18
C ASN A 97 17.63 -20.97 17.66
N VAL A 98 16.75 -20.19 17.05
CA VAL A 98 16.59 -20.14 15.60
C VAL A 98 17.82 -19.55 14.94
N LEU A 99 18.35 -18.44 15.45
CA LEU A 99 19.57 -17.82 14.94
C LEU A 99 20.77 -18.78 15.02
N GLU A 100 20.95 -19.50 16.13
CA GLU A 100 22.01 -20.50 16.29
C GLU A 100 21.85 -21.68 15.30
N ARG A 101 20.62 -22.13 15.05
CA ARG A 101 20.37 -23.19 14.05
C ARG A 101 20.67 -22.69 12.65
N LEU A 102 20.23 -21.49 12.29
CA LEU A 102 20.52 -20.89 10.98
C LEU A 102 22.02 -20.70 10.81
N LYS A 103 22.73 -20.19 11.82
CA LYS A 103 24.19 -20.03 11.80
C LYS A 103 24.89 -21.36 11.52
N LYS A 104 24.49 -22.45 12.19
CA LYS A 104 25.03 -23.79 11.94
C LYS A 104 24.71 -24.30 10.54
N GLN A 105 23.49 -24.07 10.07
CA GLN A 105 23.02 -24.52 8.75
C GLN A 105 23.73 -23.82 7.59
N TYR A 106 24.11 -22.56 7.76
CA TYR A 106 24.73 -21.73 6.71
C TYR A 106 26.20 -21.40 6.99
N ALA A 107 26.85 -22.14 7.90
CA ALA A 107 28.21 -21.86 8.37
C ALA A 107 29.26 -21.80 7.24
N ASP A 108 29.05 -22.59 6.17
CA ASP A 108 29.90 -22.64 4.98
C ASP A 108 29.73 -21.44 4.04
N LYS A 109 28.63 -20.69 4.17
CA LYS A 109 28.27 -19.54 3.32
C LYS A 109 28.46 -18.19 4.02
N LEU A 110 28.59 -18.19 5.33
CA LEU A 110 28.74 -16.98 6.14
C LEU A 110 30.17 -16.41 6.03
N GLN A 111 30.26 -15.09 6.00
CA GLN A 111 31.54 -14.38 6.06
C GLN A 111 31.84 -13.95 7.50
N GLY A 112 32.93 -14.45 8.06
CA GLY A 112 33.37 -14.09 9.42
C GLY A 112 32.34 -14.46 10.49
N GLU A 113 31.95 -13.48 11.30
CA GLU A 113 31.02 -13.66 12.44
C GLU A 113 29.55 -13.34 12.09
N SER A 114 29.24 -13.06 10.83
CA SER A 114 27.91 -12.64 10.38
C SER A 114 26.80 -13.62 10.77
N LEU A 115 25.60 -13.11 11.05
CA LEU A 115 24.43 -13.93 11.40
C LEU A 115 23.37 -13.92 10.29
N PRO A 116 22.81 -15.09 9.93
CA PRO A 116 21.63 -15.20 9.06
C PRO A 116 20.37 -14.80 9.84
N ILE A 117 19.91 -13.57 9.67
CA ILE A 117 18.80 -13.01 10.46
C ILE A 117 17.47 -12.91 9.70
N CYS A 118 17.51 -12.83 8.38
CA CYS A 118 16.34 -12.45 7.59
C CYS A 118 16.01 -13.51 6.54
N ASN A 119 14.73 -13.80 6.38
CA ASN A 119 14.21 -14.67 5.34
C ASN A 119 13.11 -13.95 4.55
N GLU A 120 13.28 -13.90 3.23
CA GLU A 120 12.22 -13.48 2.29
C GLU A 120 11.67 -14.71 1.56
N MET A 121 10.34 -14.83 1.50
CA MET A 121 9.65 -15.97 0.91
C MET A 121 8.58 -15.54 -0.09
N GLU A 122 8.47 -16.29 -1.17
CA GLU A 122 7.30 -16.28 -2.05
C GLU A 122 6.34 -17.39 -1.59
N LEU A 123 5.17 -16.99 -1.12
CA LEU A 123 4.10 -17.88 -0.70
C LEU A 123 3.03 -17.93 -1.78
N HIS A 124 2.63 -19.13 -2.13
CA HIS A 124 1.47 -19.39 -2.98
C HIS A 124 0.38 -19.99 -2.12
N PHE A 125 -0.83 -19.47 -2.22
CA PHE A 125 -2.00 -19.95 -1.49
C PHE A 125 -3.09 -20.38 -2.46
N HIS A 126 -3.52 -21.63 -2.35
CA HIS A 126 -4.77 -22.07 -2.95
C HIS A 126 -5.91 -21.72 -1.99
N MET A 127 -6.69 -20.71 -2.36
CA MET A 127 -7.64 -20.06 -1.44
C MET A 127 -8.88 -20.91 -1.15
N HIS A 128 -9.29 -21.81 -2.06
CA HIS A 128 -10.43 -22.70 -1.80
C HIS A 128 -10.02 -23.95 -1.00
N GLU A 129 -8.83 -24.50 -1.28
CA GLU A 129 -8.33 -25.75 -0.69
C GLU A 129 -7.67 -25.54 0.68
N GLU A 130 -7.43 -24.29 1.07
CA GLU A 130 -6.68 -23.89 2.27
C GLU A 130 -5.28 -24.55 2.31
N GLU A 131 -4.59 -24.46 1.17
CA GLU A 131 -3.27 -25.01 0.97
C GLU A 131 -2.27 -23.91 0.63
N TYR A 132 -1.00 -24.20 0.93
CA TYR A 132 0.08 -23.29 0.60
C TYR A 132 1.31 -24.02 0.07
N ALA A 133 2.09 -23.31 -0.73
CA ALA A 133 3.43 -23.68 -1.15
C ALA A 133 4.40 -22.52 -0.87
N ILE A 134 5.70 -22.87 -0.76
CA ILE A 134 6.79 -21.91 -0.71
C ILE A 134 7.70 -22.20 -1.90
N THR A 135 7.67 -21.35 -2.91
CA THR A 135 8.36 -21.51 -4.19
C THR A 135 9.75 -20.88 -4.19
N GLN A 136 9.92 -19.76 -3.48
CA GLN A 136 11.20 -19.07 -3.33
C GLN A 136 11.51 -18.79 -1.87
N VAL A 137 12.78 -18.96 -1.50
CA VAL A 137 13.33 -18.58 -0.19
C VAL A 137 14.67 -17.90 -0.39
N LYS A 138 14.83 -16.69 0.14
CA LYS A 138 16.12 -15.98 0.20
C LYS A 138 16.50 -15.73 1.66
N ILE A 139 17.75 -15.99 1.99
CA ILE A 139 18.31 -15.79 3.33
C ILE A 139 19.33 -14.67 3.28
N TYR A 140 19.17 -13.69 4.14
CA TYR A 140 20.05 -12.55 4.26
C TYR A 140 20.68 -12.48 5.63
N ASP A 141 21.89 -11.92 5.65
CA ASP A 141 22.61 -11.62 6.87
C ASP A 141 22.21 -10.26 7.48
N GLU A 142 22.80 -9.91 8.61
CA GLU A 142 22.58 -8.64 9.32
C GLU A 142 22.96 -7.38 8.53
N LYS A 143 23.79 -7.53 7.49
CA LYS A 143 24.19 -6.46 6.56
C LYS A 143 23.38 -6.52 5.26
N HIS A 144 22.30 -7.30 5.25
CA HIS A 144 21.46 -7.54 4.09
C HIS A 144 22.22 -8.16 2.89
N GLN A 145 23.29 -8.91 3.15
CA GLN A 145 23.97 -9.70 2.13
C GLN A 145 23.25 -11.03 1.92
N LEU A 146 23.03 -11.41 0.66
CA LEU A 146 22.41 -12.68 0.31
C LEU A 146 23.36 -13.84 0.67
N ILE A 147 22.92 -14.71 1.59
CA ILE A 147 23.64 -15.92 2.01
C ILE A 147 23.24 -17.10 1.13
N SER A 148 21.95 -17.23 0.85
CA SER A 148 21.42 -18.38 0.12
C SER A 148 20.10 -18.03 -0.54
N GLU A 149 19.89 -18.60 -1.73
CA GLU A 149 18.61 -18.56 -2.43
C GLU A 149 18.23 -19.98 -2.85
N ALA A 150 16.95 -20.31 -2.73
CA ALA A 150 16.38 -21.55 -3.22
C ALA A 150 15.09 -21.25 -3.98
N LYS A 151 14.94 -21.86 -5.15
CA LYS A 151 13.71 -21.87 -5.96
C LYS A 151 13.30 -23.30 -6.23
N ARG A 152 12.00 -23.58 -6.21
CA ARG A 152 11.44 -24.90 -6.46
C ARG A 152 10.02 -24.79 -7.00
N GLU A 153 9.61 -25.86 -7.67
CA GLU A 153 8.20 -26.07 -8.03
C GLU A 153 7.32 -26.08 -6.78
N PRO A 154 6.06 -25.61 -6.89
CA PRO A 154 5.15 -25.56 -5.76
C PRO A 154 4.78 -26.97 -5.28
N ILE A 155 5.01 -27.21 -3.99
CA ILE A 155 4.55 -28.42 -3.30
C ILE A 155 3.52 -27.99 -2.27
N TYR A 156 2.25 -28.17 -2.62
CA TYR A 156 1.12 -27.77 -1.81
C TYR A 156 0.93 -28.67 -0.60
N LYS A 157 0.64 -28.04 0.53
CA LYS A 157 0.35 -28.68 1.81
C LYS A 157 -0.68 -27.87 2.58
N LYS A 158 -1.35 -28.52 3.51
CA LYS A 158 -2.32 -27.87 4.40
C LYS A 158 -1.68 -26.79 5.24
N ILE A 159 -2.43 -25.70 5.44
CA ILE A 159 -2.00 -24.57 6.26
C ILE A 159 -1.97 -24.99 7.74
N PRO A 160 -0.82 -24.90 8.43
CA PRO A 160 -0.75 -25.26 9.83
C PRO A 160 -1.48 -24.24 10.71
N SER A 161 -2.26 -24.72 11.68
CA SER A 161 -2.91 -23.84 12.68
C SER A 161 -1.89 -23.12 13.55
N ASN A 162 -2.22 -21.89 13.98
CA ASN A 162 -1.36 -21.07 14.85
C ASN A 162 0.03 -20.81 14.26
N SER A 163 0.11 -20.73 12.93
CA SER A 163 1.37 -20.49 12.21
C SER A 163 1.40 -19.12 11.55
N PHE A 164 2.62 -18.66 11.26
CA PHE A 164 2.84 -17.49 10.43
C PHE A 164 2.09 -17.57 9.08
N VAL A 165 2.12 -18.74 8.45
CA VAL A 165 1.44 -18.99 7.17
C VAL A 165 -0.08 -18.82 7.30
N GLN A 166 -0.68 -19.26 8.40
CA GLN A 166 -2.11 -19.04 8.67
C GLN A 166 -2.44 -17.56 8.85
N ALA A 167 -1.58 -16.79 9.53
CA ALA A 167 -1.78 -15.35 9.65
C ALA A 167 -1.74 -14.68 8.28
N MET A 168 -0.81 -15.10 7.41
CA MET A 168 -0.71 -14.58 6.05
C MET A 168 -1.89 -14.97 5.18
N TYR A 169 -2.37 -16.20 5.29
CA TYR A 169 -3.56 -16.66 4.61
C TYR A 169 -4.78 -15.78 4.91
N ARG A 170 -5.02 -15.46 6.20
CA ARG A 170 -6.12 -14.56 6.62
C ARG A 170 -6.01 -13.15 6.06
N ILE A 171 -4.79 -12.67 5.84
CA ILE A 171 -4.55 -11.39 5.16
C ILE A 171 -4.86 -11.52 3.68
N GLY A 172 -4.47 -12.65 3.08
CA GLY A 172 -4.81 -13.03 1.72
C GLY A 172 -6.32 -13.04 1.45
N GLU A 173 -7.13 -13.60 2.36
CA GLU A 173 -8.60 -13.58 2.25
C GLU A 173 -9.12 -12.15 2.10
N ARG A 174 -8.69 -11.23 2.97
CA ARG A 174 -9.08 -9.81 2.92
C ARG A 174 -8.59 -9.12 1.66
N PHE A 175 -7.40 -9.48 1.19
CA PHE A 175 -6.82 -8.94 -0.04
C PHE A 175 -7.64 -9.33 -1.27
N VAL A 176 -8.02 -10.61 -1.38
CA VAL A 176 -8.86 -11.13 -2.48
C VAL A 176 -10.25 -10.48 -2.46
N GLU A 177 -10.86 -10.33 -1.28
CA GLU A 177 -12.13 -9.62 -1.12
C GLU A 177 -12.04 -8.16 -1.59
N TYR A 178 -10.98 -7.46 -1.18
CA TYR A 178 -10.74 -6.07 -1.58
C TYR A 178 -10.62 -5.93 -3.10
N GLN A 179 -9.81 -6.78 -3.76
CA GLN A 179 -9.66 -6.75 -5.22
C GLN A 179 -10.99 -6.97 -5.95
N LYS A 180 -11.79 -7.94 -5.51
CA LYS A 180 -13.14 -8.18 -6.06
C LYS A 180 -14.04 -6.96 -5.91
N SER A 181 -13.94 -6.22 -4.80
CA SER A 181 -14.74 -5.02 -4.55
C SER A 181 -14.35 -3.84 -5.45
N VAL A 182 -13.04 -3.68 -5.75
CA VAL A 182 -12.53 -2.63 -6.63
C VAL A 182 -12.93 -2.90 -8.07
N GLY A 183 -12.78 -4.15 -8.54
CA GLY A 183 -13.18 -4.55 -9.90
C GLY A 183 -14.66 -4.26 -10.20
N LYS A 184 -15.56 -4.61 -9.27
CA LYS A 184 -17.00 -4.33 -9.40
C LYS A 184 -17.32 -2.84 -9.50
N LYS A 185 -16.61 -1.99 -8.74
CA LYS A 185 -16.80 -0.52 -8.80
C LYS A 185 -16.35 0.06 -10.14
N SER A 186 -15.24 -0.42 -10.71
CA SER A 186 -14.77 0.03 -12.02
C SER A 186 -15.73 -0.37 -13.15
N GLU A 187 -16.30 -1.58 -13.10
CA GLU A 187 -17.28 -2.05 -14.10
C GLU A 187 -18.58 -1.24 -14.05
N GLN A 188 -19.09 -0.94 -12.84
CA GLN A 188 -20.29 -0.12 -12.66
C GLN A 188 -20.08 1.33 -13.15
N GLN A 189 -18.89 1.90 -12.93
CA GLN A 189 -18.56 3.23 -13.43
C GLN A 189 -18.36 3.28 -14.95
N ALA A 190 -17.88 2.19 -15.56
CA ALA A 190 -17.76 2.08 -17.02
C ALA A 190 -19.13 1.88 -17.70
N ALA A 191 -20.05 1.15 -17.07
CA ALA A 191 -21.40 0.91 -17.58
C ALA A 191 -22.36 2.12 -17.46
N HIS A 192 -21.95 3.21 -16.80
CA HIS A 192 -22.72 4.45 -16.67
C HIS A 192 -22.11 5.63 -17.46
N ARG A 193 -21.13 5.35 -18.33
CA ARG A 193 -20.61 6.28 -19.34
C ARG A 193 -21.10 5.86 -20.72
#